data_AF-A0A9D2JFJ9-F1
#
_entry.id   AF-A0A9D2JFJ9-F1
#
_cell.length_a   1.000
_cell.length_b   1.000
_cell.length_c   1.000
_cell.angle_alpha   90.00
_cell.angle_beta   90.00
_cell.angle_gamma   90.00
#
_symmetry.space_group_name_H-M   'P 1'
#
loop_
_entity.id
_entity.type
_entity.pdbx_description
1 polymer ?
#
loop_
_entity_poly.entity_id
_entity_poly.type
_entity_poly.pdbx_seq_one_letter_code
_entity_poly.pdbx_strand_id
1 'polypeptide(L)' 'MAEFTYEITERIAVLSTNARGWERQLNLISWNGNPPKYDIRDWSPDGSRMAKGISLTAEELKALKDILDEMEL' A
#
# COMPACT_ATOMS: atom_id res chain seq x y z
N MET A 1 18.70 7.30 16.52
CA MET A 1 17.97 6.71 15.39
C MET A 1 16.77 7.62 15.16
N ALA A 2 16.54 8.07 13.93
CA ALA A 2 15.32 8.84 13.65
C ALA A 2 14.10 7.95 13.90
N GLU A 3 13.07 8.51 14.52
CA GLU A 3 11.80 7.82 14.70
C GLU A 3 11.21 7.49 13.33
N PHE A 4 10.81 6.23 13.15
CA PHE A 4 10.13 5.81 11.94
C PHE A 4 8.68 6.31 11.98
N THR A 5 8.32 7.20 11.07
CA THR A 5 6.96 7.76 10.97
C THR A 5 6.36 7.45 9.62
N TYR A 6 5.04 7.39 9.58
CA TYR A 6 4.30 7.24 8.35
C TYR A 6 2.96 7.96 8.44
N GLU A 7 2.46 8.41 7.29
CA GLU A 7 1.15 9.03 7.17
C GLU A 7 0.44 8.44 5.95
N ILE A 8 -0.73 7.85 6.17
CA ILE A 8 -1.62 7.43 5.07
C ILE A 8 -2.30 8.69 4.55
N THR A 9 -1.79 9.23 3.45
CA THR A 9 -2.31 10.46 2.84
C THR A 9 -3.60 10.20 2.07
N GLU A 10 -3.79 8.98 1.54
CA GLU A 10 -5.01 8.57 0.86
C GLU A 10 -5.25 7.07 1.02
N ARG A 11 -6.51 6.68 1.21
CA ARG A 11 -6.95 5.27 1.16
C ARG A 11 -7.62 5.01 -0.18
N ILE A 12 -7.05 4.14 -1.00
CA ILE A 12 -7.48 3.98 -2.40
C ILE A 12 -8.41 2.77 -2.55
N ALA A 13 -7.97 1.57 -2.16
CA ALA A 13 -8.76 0.36 -2.33
C ALA A 13 -8.37 -0.76 -1.36
N VAL A 14 -9.33 -1.66 -1.10
CA VAL A 14 -9.08 -2.96 -0.45
C VAL A 14 -9.07 -4.03 -1.53
N LEU A 15 -7.95 -4.75 -1.67
CA LEU A 15 -7.79 -5.83 -2.64
C LEU A 15 -8.36 -7.16 -2.13
N SER A 16 -8.24 -7.43 -0.82
CA SER A 16 -8.77 -8.65 -0.21
C SER A 16 -8.85 -8.52 1.30
N THR A 17 -9.75 -9.27 1.94
CA THR A 17 -9.84 -9.41 3.39
C THR A 17 -9.65 -10.88 3.77
N ASN A 18 -8.77 -11.17 4.72
CA ASN A 18 -8.54 -12.54 5.19
C ASN A 18 -9.47 -12.93 6.35
N ALA A 19 -9.47 -14.22 6.73
CA ALA A 19 -10.33 -14.75 7.80
C ALA A 19 -10.10 -14.12 9.19
N ARG A 20 -8.96 -13.45 9.41
CA ARG A 20 -8.64 -12.72 10.64
C ARG A 20 -9.01 -11.23 10.55
N GLY A 21 -9.69 -10.82 9.48
CA GLY A 21 -10.10 -9.44 9.23
C GLY A 21 -8.97 -8.51 8.78
N TRP A 22 -7.78 -9.02 8.48
CA TRP A 22 -6.73 -8.17 7.92
C TRP A 22 -7.05 -7.87 6.47
N GLU A 23 -6.80 -6.63 6.08
CA GLU A 23 -7.10 -6.13 4.74
C GLU A 23 -5.82 -5.87 3.99
N ARG A 24 -5.70 -6.47 2.80
CA ARG A 24 -4.68 -6.05 1.82
C ARG A 24 -5.18 -4.79 1.15
N GLN A 25 -4.49 -3.67 1.36
CA GLN A 25 -4.93 -2.37 0.87
C GLN A 25 -3.90 -1.79 -0.10
N LEU A 26 -4.40 -1.05 -1.10
CA LEU A 26 -3.64 -0.07 -1.85
C LEU A 26 -3.93 1.30 -1.24
N ASN A 27 -2.89 1.98 -0.77
CA ASN A 27 -2.96 3.31 -0.18
C ASN A 27 -1.86 4.21 -0.76
N LEU A 28 -1.97 5.50 -0.50
CA LEU A 28 -0.90 6.46 -0.71
C LEU A 28 -0.30 6.80 0.66
N ILE A 29 1.02 6.59 0.84
CA ILE A 29 1.69 6.70 2.14
C ILE A 29 2.96 7.56 2.03
N SER A 30 3.06 8.56 2.90
CA SER A 30 4.29 9.31 3.17
C SER A 30 5.10 8.60 4.25
N TRP A 31 6.36 8.27 3.94
CA TRP A 31 7.27 7.60 4.88
C TRP A 31 8.32 8.59 5.36
N ASN A 32 8.44 8.79 6.68
CA ASN A 32 9.39 9.70 7.30
C ASN A 32 9.36 11.12 6.72
N GLY A 33 8.16 11.62 6.37
CA GLY A 33 7.95 12.94 5.77
C GLY A 33 8.39 13.08 4.31
N ASN A 34 8.77 11.99 3.64
CA ASN A 34 9.11 12.01 2.22
C ASN A 34 7.85 12.11 1.34
N PRO A 35 7.99 12.50 0.06
CA PRO A 35 6.88 12.48 -0.88
C PRO A 35 6.15 11.13 -0.86
N PRO A 36 4.81 11.16 -0.85
CA PRO A 36 4.01 9.96 -0.73
C PRO A 36 4.24 9.00 -1.91
N LYS A 37 4.17 7.70 -1.61
CA LYS A 37 4.27 6.60 -2.59
C LYS A 37 3.02 5.73 -2.52
N TYR A 38 2.69 5.10 -3.63
CA TYR A 38 1.66 4.07 -3.65
C TYR A 38 2.18 2.87 -2.87
N ASP A 39 1.33 2.23 -2.10
CA ASP A 39 1.77 1.19 -1.19
C ASP A 39 0.72 0.10 -1.07
N ILE A 40 1.17 -1.14 -1.29
CA ILE A 40 0.36 -2.34 -1.15
C ILE A 40 0.87 -3.14 0.04
N ARG A 41 0.04 -3.23 1.09
CA ARG A 41 0.34 -4.03 2.28
C ARG A 41 -0.90 -4.46 3.04
N ASP A 42 -0.73 -5.44 3.92
CA ASP A 42 -1.80 -5.90 4.81
C ASP A 42 -1.86 -5.03 6.07
N TRP A 43 -3.05 -4.57 6.42
CA TRP A 43 -3.37 -3.79 7.62
C TRP A 43 -4.25 -4.61 8.56
N SER A 44 -4.05 -4.43 9.87
CA SER A 44 -4.94 -5.01 10.88
C SER A 44 -6.35 -4.40 10.79
N PRO A 45 -7.40 -5.08 11.29
CA PRO A 45 -8.78 -4.58 11.20
C PRO A 45 -8.99 -3.18 11.80
N ASP A 46 -8.18 -2.83 12.80
CA ASP A 46 -8.18 -1.53 13.48
C ASP A 46 -7.20 -0.51 12.87
N GLY A 47 -6.47 -0.89 11.81
CA GLY A 47 -5.47 -0.07 11.14
C GLY A 47 -4.21 0.24 11.96
N SER A 48 -4.06 -0.31 13.17
CA SER A 48 -2.96 0.02 14.09
C SER A 48 -1.64 -0.66 13.72
N ARG A 49 -1.71 -1.78 13.00
CA ARG A 49 -0.56 -2.58 12.59
C ARG A 49 -0.56 -2.77 11.08
N MET A 50 0.65 -2.80 10.54
CA MET A 50 0.90 -3.12 9.15
C MET A 50 1.87 -4.30 9.05
N ALA A 51 1.66 -5.15 8.05
CA ALA A 51 2.59 -6.22 7.69
C ALA A 51 3.68 -5.70 6.74
N LYS A 52 4.55 -6.61 6.31
CA LYS A 52 5.46 -6.34 5.18
C LYS A 52 4.62 -6.08 3.92
N GLY A 53 5.11 -5.19 3.08
CA GLY A 53 4.49 -4.85 1.80
C GLY A 53 5.49 -4.17 0.87
N ILE A 54 4.97 -3.52 -0.16
CA ILE A 54 5.78 -2.85 -1.18
C ILE A 54 5.28 -1.43 -1.39
N SER A 55 6.23 -0.49 -1.43
CA SER A 55 5.98 0.88 -1.88
C SER A 55 6.44 1.02 -3.32
N LEU A 56 5.61 1.62 -4.15
CA LEU A 56 5.80 1.86 -5.57
C LEU A 56 5.75 3.37 -5.82
N THR A 57 6.69 3.86 -6.60
CA THR A 57 6.59 5.17 -7.23
C THR A 57 5.42 5.20 -8.22
N ALA A 58 5.01 6.40 -8.64
CA ALA A 58 3.97 6.54 -9.66
C ALA A 58 4.35 5.87 -11.00
N GLU A 59 5.64 5.90 -11.36
CA GLU A 59 6.16 5.25 -12.57
C GLU A 59 6.09 3.73 -12.46
N GLU A 60 6.49 3.15 -11.33
CA GLU A 60 6.39 1.71 -11.08
C GLU A 60 4.93 1.24 -11.04
N LEU A 61 4.02 2.02 -10.44
CA LEU A 61 2.60 1.67 -10.44
C LEU A 61 2.00 1.72 -11.84
N LYS A 62 2.39 2.71 -12.66
CA LYS A 62 1.94 2.80 -14.06
C LYS A 62 2.45 1.61 -14.87
N ALA A 63 3.72 1.25 -14.74
CA ALA A 63 4.28 0.08 -15.40
C ALA A 63 3.57 -1.21 -14.95
N LEU A 64 3.28 -1.36 -13.65
CA LEU A 64 2.51 -2.49 -13.15
C LEU A 64 1.11 -2.53 -13.75
N LYS A 65 0.42 -1.39 -13.85
CA LYS A 65 -0.90 -1.29 -14.49
C LYS A 65 -0.84 -1.78 -15.93
N ASP A 66 0.12 -1.30 -16.72
CA ASP A 66 0.25 -1.68 -18.13
C ASP A 66 0.52 -3.19 -18.28
N ILE A 67 1.35 -3.78 -17.41
CA ILE A 67 1.56 -5.24 -17.38
C ILE A 67 0.27 -5.99 -17.04
N LEU A 68 -0.49 -5.55 -16.03
CA LEU A 68 -1.72 -6.22 -15.62
C LEU A 68 -2.80 -6.17 -16.71
N ASP A 69 -2.88 -5.07 -17.47
CA ASP A 69 -3.81 -4.93 -18.59
C ASP A 69 -3.50 -5.91 -19.75
N GLU A 70 -2.24 -6.35 -19.90
CA GLU A 70 -1.79 -7.33 -20.90
C GLU A 70 -1.92 -8.79 -20.43
N MET A 71 -2.12 -9.03 -19.14
CA MET A 71 -2.26 -10.37 -18.57
C MET A 71 -3.69 -10.89 -18.72
N GLU A 72 -3.86 -12.14 -19.17
CA GLU A 72 -5.13 -12.87 -19.00
C GLU A 72 -5.21 -13.38 -17.55
N LEU A 73 -5.91 -12.63 -16.69
CA LEU A 73 -6.08 -12.89 -15.25
C LEU A 73 -7.43 -13.52 -14.92
#